data_AF-A0A3B8MF43-F1
#
_entry.id   AF-A0A3B8MF43-F1
#
_cell.length_a   1.000
_cell.length_b   1.000
_cell.length_c   1.000
_cell.angle_alpha   90.00
_cell.angle_beta   90.00
_cell.angle_gamma   90.00
#
_symmetry.space_group_name_H-M   'P 1'
#
loop_
_entity.id
_entity.type
_entity.pdbx_description
1 polymer ?
#
loop_
_entity_poly.entity_id
_entity_poly.type
_entity_poly.pdbx_seq_one_letter_code
_entity_poly.pdbx_strand_id
1 'polypeptide(L)'
;MGSVSRLLRKIHTGVSRVDSKRPAPACSGTRGSPGASGGIGNQTLYSGRSTGRRAVRILTRPGGRRMIKDSVSNAGLYRSISYRMARALDYLGSVNAQGFAEETVEIDGQDVYAMHQLYTTKGPDGRLYESHREYVDVQFVLEGSETIRVVDVGGLTVATEYNPENDAALYDLAGGTDVKLESGDFVVLFPHDAHVPQLMSSEPSDVKKIVVKVRV
;
A
#
# COMPACT_ATOMS: atom_id res chain seq x y z
N MET A 1 -28.27 -14.08 46.50
CA MET A 1 -27.69 -14.44 47.83
C MET A 1 -26.19 -14.71 47.61
N GLY A 2 -25.29 -14.26 48.49
CA GLY A 2 -23.82 -14.35 48.31
C GLY A 2 -23.25 -13.19 47.44
N SER A 3 -22.41 -12.22 47.86
CA SER A 3 -21.67 -11.93 49.13
C SER A 3 -20.44 -12.81 49.41
N VAL A 4 -19.20 -12.32 49.64
CA VAL A 4 -18.59 -10.95 49.63
C VAL A 4 -17.05 -10.99 49.38
N SER A 5 -16.43 -9.83 49.05
CA SER A 5 -15.07 -9.33 49.41
C SER A 5 -13.96 -9.36 48.34
N ARG A 6 -13.23 -8.27 48.00
CA ARG A 6 -12.51 -7.17 48.73
C ARG A 6 -11.07 -7.50 49.16
N LEU A 7 -10.08 -6.90 48.47
CA LEU A 7 -8.92 -6.09 48.96
C LEU A 7 -8.08 -5.66 47.71
N LEU A 8 -7.75 -4.40 47.41
CA LEU A 8 -6.95 -3.37 48.11
C LEU A 8 -5.52 -3.88 48.45
N ARG A 9 -4.41 -3.18 48.15
CA ARG A 9 -4.18 -1.71 48.13
C ARG A 9 -2.75 -1.31 47.63
N LYS A 10 -2.53 0.00 47.35
CA LYS A 10 -1.24 0.75 47.15
C LYS A 10 -0.55 0.55 45.77
N ILE A 11 -0.15 1.56 44.97
CA ILE A 11 0.17 3.00 45.10
C ILE A 11 1.45 3.36 45.88
N HIS A 12 2.48 3.84 45.17
CA HIS A 12 3.39 5.00 45.45
C HIS A 12 4.20 5.26 44.16
N THR A 13 3.94 6.32 43.38
CA THR A 13 4.55 7.68 43.42
C THR A 13 6.05 7.75 43.12
N GLY A 14 6.41 8.46 42.03
CA GLY A 14 7.80 8.74 41.66
C GLY A 14 7.91 9.72 40.48
N VAL A 15 7.59 11.00 40.71
CA VAL A 15 7.77 12.09 39.72
C VAL A 15 8.93 12.99 40.15
N SER A 16 9.89 13.19 39.24
CA SER A 16 10.86 14.30 39.23
C SER A 16 11.13 14.63 37.75
N ARG A 17 10.61 15.76 37.23
CA ARG A 17 11.39 17.00 37.00
C ARG A 17 12.74 16.73 36.34
N VAL A 18 12.82 16.85 35.01
CA VAL A 18 13.10 18.11 34.28
C VAL A 18 14.43 18.73 34.73
N ASP A 19 15.43 18.64 33.85
CA ASP A 19 16.21 19.84 33.54
C ASP A 19 16.74 19.82 32.09
N SER A 20 17.33 20.94 31.70
CA SER A 20 17.40 21.46 30.35
C SER A 20 18.85 21.53 29.83
N LYS A 21 19.02 21.32 28.51
CA LYS A 21 19.82 22.18 27.57
C LYS A 21 20.07 21.48 26.24
N ARG A 22 19.51 22.05 25.17
CA ARG A 22 20.10 22.01 23.82
C ARG A 22 21.01 23.23 23.64
N PRO A 23 22.13 23.09 22.94
CA PRO A 23 22.67 24.16 22.09
C PRO A 23 22.36 23.89 20.61
N ALA A 24 22.16 24.96 19.85
CA ALA A 24 22.00 24.97 18.39
C ALA A 24 23.36 25.27 17.71
N PRO A 25 23.47 25.29 16.36
CA PRO A 25 24.73 24.98 15.68
C PRO A 25 25.72 26.15 15.58
N ALA A 26 27.00 25.80 15.41
CA ALA A 26 28.02 26.73 14.97
C ALA A 26 28.07 26.77 13.43
N CYS A 27 27.85 27.95 12.85
CA CYS A 27 28.25 28.24 11.47
C CYS A 27 29.70 28.76 11.47
N SER A 28 30.57 28.14 10.67
CA SER A 28 31.82 28.76 10.22
C SER A 28 32.02 28.40 8.75
N GLY A 29 32.15 29.43 7.91
CA GLY A 29 32.41 29.27 6.48
C GLY A 29 33.85 29.61 6.14
N THR A 30 34.42 28.91 5.18
CA THR A 30 35.60 29.35 4.43
C THR A 30 35.35 29.19 2.93
N ARG A 31 36.03 30.04 2.14
CA ARG A 31 35.77 30.24 0.70
C ARG A 31 36.72 29.36 -0.13
N GLY A 32 36.28 28.90 -1.30
CA GLY A 32 37.14 28.18 -2.24
C GLY A 32 36.43 27.81 -3.56
N SER A 33 36.59 28.65 -4.57
CA SER A 33 36.31 28.38 -6.00
C SER A 33 37.63 28.60 -6.77
N PRO A 34 37.76 28.35 -8.10
CA PRO A 34 36.79 27.87 -9.09
C PRO A 34 37.32 26.80 -10.10
N GLY A 35 36.45 26.36 -11.03
CA GLY A 35 36.83 25.63 -12.26
C GLY A 35 36.14 24.26 -12.42
N ALA A 36 35.62 23.85 -13.59
CA ALA A 36 35.49 24.54 -14.88
C ALA A 36 34.31 24.00 -15.74
N SER A 37 33.79 24.87 -16.60
CA SER A 37 33.15 24.66 -17.93
C SER A 37 32.33 23.38 -18.25
N GLY A 38 31.06 23.58 -18.65
CA GLY A 38 30.26 22.59 -19.40
C GLY A 38 28.82 23.04 -19.70
N GLY A 39 28.61 23.87 -20.73
CA GLY A 39 27.27 24.02 -21.37
C GLY A 39 26.93 22.74 -22.16
N ILE A 40 25.72 22.46 -22.64
CA ILE A 40 24.59 23.24 -23.21
C ILE A 40 23.33 22.39 -22.89
N GLY A 41 22.11 22.83 -22.59
CA GLY A 41 21.37 24.02 -23.02
C GLY A 41 20.11 23.55 -23.78
N ASN A 42 18.93 23.69 -23.16
CA ASN A 42 17.65 23.87 -23.87
C ASN A 42 16.55 24.30 -22.90
N GLN A 43 16.20 25.59 -22.93
CA GLN A 43 14.98 26.11 -22.30
C GLN A 43 13.94 26.33 -23.39
N THR A 44 12.82 25.60 -23.34
CA THR A 44 11.63 25.93 -24.12
C THR A 44 10.64 26.62 -23.21
N LEU A 45 10.58 27.95 -23.30
CA LEU A 45 9.56 28.75 -22.62
C LEU A 45 8.21 28.56 -23.33
N TYR A 46 7.24 27.96 -22.63
CA TYR A 46 5.82 28.00 -23.03
C TYR A 46 5.03 28.79 -21.99
N SER A 47 4.60 29.99 -22.37
CA SER A 47 3.68 30.83 -21.58
C SER A 47 2.24 30.33 -21.73
N GLY A 48 1.89 29.29 -20.99
CA GLY A 48 0.52 28.76 -20.88
C GLY A 48 -0.13 29.10 -19.54
N ARG A 49 -1.40 29.52 -19.54
CA ARG A 49 -2.11 29.99 -18.34
C ARG A 49 -2.24 28.88 -17.28
N SER A 50 -2.00 29.24 -16.02
CA SER A 50 -2.12 28.35 -14.87
C SER A 50 -3.57 27.94 -14.59
N THR A 51 -3.97 26.76 -15.06
CA THR A 51 -5.04 26.01 -14.40
C THR A 51 -4.40 25.07 -13.38
N GLY A 52 -4.77 25.19 -12.10
CA GLY A 52 -4.08 24.58 -10.96
C GLY A 52 -4.26 23.07 -10.82
N ARG A 53 -4.02 22.29 -11.88
CA ARG A 53 -3.89 20.83 -11.78
C ARG A 53 -2.50 20.53 -11.22
N ARG A 54 -2.43 20.07 -9.96
CA ARG A 54 -1.20 19.47 -9.43
C ARG A 54 -0.88 18.26 -10.31
N ALA A 55 0.25 18.29 -11.00
CA ALA A 55 0.71 17.13 -11.76
C ALA A 55 0.98 15.98 -10.77
N VAL A 56 0.25 14.87 -10.91
CA VAL A 56 0.57 13.63 -10.22
C VAL A 56 1.92 13.18 -10.74
N ARG A 57 2.96 13.35 -9.93
CA ARG A 57 4.33 12.97 -10.28
C ARG A 57 4.45 11.45 -10.13
N ILE A 58 4.01 10.71 -11.16
CA ILE A 58 4.31 9.28 -11.28
C ILE A 58 5.83 9.17 -11.33
N LEU A 59 6.44 8.65 -10.27
CA LEU A 59 7.90 8.50 -10.15
C LEU A 59 8.39 7.28 -10.93
N THR A 60 8.20 7.29 -12.25
CA THR A 60 8.79 6.27 -13.14
C THR A 60 10.30 6.40 -13.14
N ARG A 61 10.99 5.57 -12.36
CA ARG A 61 12.39 5.22 -12.65
C ARG A 61 12.45 4.58 -14.05
N PRO A 62 13.53 4.73 -14.83
CA PRO A 62 13.78 3.86 -15.97
C PRO A 62 13.84 2.40 -15.47
N GLY A 63 13.01 1.52 -16.01
CA GLY A 63 12.80 0.16 -15.45
C GLY A 63 11.94 0.12 -14.17
N GLY A 64 11.16 1.16 -13.89
CA GLY A 64 10.29 1.25 -12.71
C GLY A 64 9.00 0.44 -12.85
N ARG A 65 8.77 -0.46 -11.89
CA ARG A 65 7.53 -1.23 -11.69
C ARG A 65 6.31 -0.31 -11.66
N ARG A 66 5.17 -0.76 -12.22
CA ARG A 66 3.97 0.08 -12.41
C ARG A 66 2.79 -0.28 -11.50
N MET A 67 3.07 -0.71 -10.27
CA MET A 67 2.07 -0.69 -9.20
C MET A 67 1.72 0.76 -8.76
N ILE A 68 0.52 0.96 -8.22
CA ILE A 68 0.09 2.24 -7.62
C ILE A 68 -0.12 2.01 -6.12
N LYS A 69 0.35 2.90 -5.24
CA LYS A 69 -0.01 2.93 -3.82
C LYS A 69 -0.42 4.35 -3.44
N ASP A 70 -1.59 4.52 -2.84
CA ASP A 70 -2.05 5.82 -2.32
C ASP A 70 -3.09 5.62 -1.20
N SER A 71 -3.53 6.70 -0.56
CA SER A 71 -4.68 6.69 0.35
C SER A 71 -5.98 6.72 -0.44
N VAL A 72 -7.03 6.05 0.06
CA VAL A 72 -8.39 6.09 -0.50
C VAL A 72 -8.94 7.53 -0.64
N SER A 73 -8.47 8.47 0.18
CA SER A 73 -8.77 9.90 0.05
C SER A 73 -8.33 10.51 -1.30
N ASN A 74 -7.33 9.92 -1.95
CA ASN A 74 -6.81 10.29 -3.27
C ASN A 74 -7.34 9.39 -4.40
N ALA A 75 -8.17 8.37 -4.13
CA ALA A 75 -8.69 7.42 -5.12
C ALA A 75 -9.33 8.12 -6.34
N GLY A 76 -9.96 9.28 -6.12
CA GLY A 76 -10.53 10.13 -7.16
C GLY A 76 -9.56 10.53 -8.29
N LEU A 77 -8.25 10.57 -8.03
CA LEU A 77 -7.21 10.89 -9.02
C LEU A 77 -7.01 9.79 -10.07
N TYR A 78 -7.39 8.55 -9.75
CA TYR A 78 -7.11 7.36 -10.57
C TYR A 78 -8.32 6.86 -11.38
N ARG A 79 -9.49 7.49 -11.21
CA ARG A 79 -10.75 7.15 -11.92
C ARG A 79 -10.64 7.28 -13.44
N SER A 80 -9.65 8.01 -13.98
CA SER A 80 -9.44 8.13 -15.42
C SER A 80 -8.62 7.00 -16.06
N ILE A 81 -8.21 5.98 -15.30
CA ILE A 81 -7.48 4.81 -15.83
C ILE A 81 -8.40 3.98 -16.74
N SER A 82 -9.58 3.60 -16.25
CA SER A 82 -10.63 2.92 -17.02
C SER A 82 -11.97 3.04 -16.32
N TYR A 83 -13.06 2.75 -17.03
CA TYR A 83 -14.40 2.68 -16.44
C TYR A 83 -14.46 1.68 -15.27
N ARG A 84 -13.95 0.45 -15.47
CA ARG A 84 -13.91 -0.60 -14.43
C ARG A 84 -13.08 -0.17 -13.21
N MET A 85 -11.94 0.51 -13.42
CA MET A 85 -11.12 1.04 -12.33
C MET A 85 -11.85 2.15 -11.55
N ALA A 86 -12.60 3.02 -12.23
CA ALA A 86 -13.44 4.01 -11.54
C ALA A 86 -14.50 3.35 -10.64
N ARG A 87 -15.16 2.28 -11.12
CA ARG A 87 -16.14 1.50 -10.32
C ARG A 87 -15.51 0.90 -9.06
N ALA A 88 -14.31 0.32 -9.19
CA ALA A 88 -13.58 -0.24 -8.06
C ALA A 88 -13.19 0.82 -7.01
N LEU A 89 -12.63 1.95 -7.45
CA LEU A 89 -12.19 3.04 -6.57
C LEU A 89 -13.37 3.77 -5.90
N ASP A 90 -14.49 3.94 -6.62
CA ASP A 90 -15.72 4.50 -6.06
C ASP A 90 -16.32 3.57 -4.99
N TYR A 91 -16.20 2.24 -5.16
CA TYR A 91 -16.63 1.27 -4.16
C TYR A 91 -15.81 1.36 -2.87
N LEU A 92 -14.48 1.47 -2.95
CA LEU A 92 -13.62 1.61 -1.76
C LEU A 92 -14.03 2.80 -0.88
N GLY A 93 -14.42 3.92 -1.50
CA GLY A 93 -14.90 5.12 -0.79
C GLY A 93 -16.31 5.00 -0.19
N SER A 94 -17.03 3.91 -0.47
CA SER A 94 -18.40 3.68 0.02
C SER A 94 -18.49 2.72 1.21
N VAL A 95 -17.49 1.84 1.39
CA VAL A 95 -17.48 0.82 2.46
C VAL A 95 -16.92 1.42 3.76
N ASN A 96 -17.45 0.96 4.89
CA ASN A 96 -16.99 1.33 6.23
C ASN A 96 -16.85 0.10 7.13
N ALA A 97 -16.18 0.23 8.27
CA ALA A 97 -15.82 -0.90 9.14
C ALA A 97 -16.96 -1.44 10.02
N GLN A 98 -18.14 -0.79 10.04
CA GLN A 98 -19.28 -1.18 10.87
C GLN A 98 -20.07 -2.31 10.22
N GLY A 99 -20.18 -3.45 10.91
CA GLY A 99 -20.86 -4.64 10.37
C GLY A 99 -20.09 -5.37 9.27
N PHE A 100 -18.83 -5.00 9.02
CA PHE A 100 -17.96 -5.64 8.04
C PHE A 100 -17.79 -7.14 8.33
N ALA A 101 -18.06 -7.98 7.34
CA ALA A 101 -18.00 -9.44 7.40
C ALA A 101 -17.30 -9.99 6.15
N GLU A 102 -16.94 -11.27 6.15
CA GLU A 102 -16.41 -11.93 4.95
C GLU A 102 -17.54 -12.22 3.96
N GLU A 103 -17.44 -11.65 2.77
CA GLU A 103 -18.42 -11.77 1.69
C GLU A 103 -17.77 -11.49 0.33
N THR A 104 -18.50 -11.74 -0.75
CA THR A 104 -18.15 -11.31 -2.11
C THR A 104 -19.29 -10.48 -2.68
N VAL A 105 -18.97 -9.27 -3.14
CA VAL A 105 -19.93 -8.28 -3.62
C VAL A 105 -19.66 -7.96 -5.09
N GLU A 106 -20.63 -8.23 -5.96
CA GLU A 106 -20.56 -7.82 -7.36
C GLU A 106 -20.83 -6.31 -7.48
N ILE A 107 -19.90 -5.57 -8.09
CA ILE A 107 -19.97 -4.11 -8.29
C ILE A 107 -20.38 -3.80 -9.74
N ASP A 108 -19.94 -4.65 -10.66
CA ASP A 108 -20.26 -4.65 -12.09
C ASP A 108 -20.16 -6.10 -12.62
N GLY A 109 -20.96 -7.00 -12.03
CA GLY A 109 -20.92 -8.43 -12.30
C GLY A 109 -19.53 -9.05 -12.12
N GLN A 110 -19.14 -9.92 -13.06
CA GLN A 110 -17.80 -10.52 -13.11
C GLN A 110 -16.72 -9.62 -13.74
N ASP A 111 -17.02 -8.36 -14.08
CA ASP A 111 -16.02 -7.41 -14.58
C ASP A 111 -15.38 -6.60 -13.43
N VAL A 112 -16.16 -6.35 -12.36
CA VAL A 112 -15.68 -5.73 -11.12
C VAL A 112 -16.42 -6.35 -9.93
N TYR A 113 -15.69 -7.03 -9.04
CA TYR A 113 -16.24 -7.58 -7.80
C TYR A 113 -15.24 -7.42 -6.65
N ALA A 114 -15.76 -7.27 -5.43
CA ALA A 114 -14.99 -7.11 -4.20
C ALA A 114 -15.08 -8.36 -3.32
N MET A 115 -13.95 -8.76 -2.76
CA MET A 115 -13.84 -9.80 -1.75
C MET A 115 -13.50 -9.14 -0.41
N HIS A 116 -14.37 -9.27 0.58
CA HIS A 116 -14.12 -8.84 1.96
C HIS A 116 -13.42 -9.95 2.74
N GLN A 117 -12.34 -9.61 3.44
CA GLN A 117 -11.46 -10.56 4.13
C GLN A 117 -11.18 -10.13 5.56
N LEU A 118 -11.19 -11.09 6.49
CA LEU A 118 -10.90 -10.91 7.92
C LEU A 118 -9.81 -11.88 8.37
N TYR A 119 -8.62 -11.38 8.70
CA TYR A 119 -7.51 -12.24 9.12
C TYR A 119 -6.47 -11.52 9.98
N THR A 120 -5.72 -12.30 10.74
CA THR A 120 -4.48 -11.83 11.39
C THR A 120 -3.29 -12.03 10.45
N THR A 121 -2.46 -11.01 10.25
CA THR A 121 -1.23 -11.09 9.44
C THR A 121 -0.20 -12.05 10.05
N LYS A 122 0.67 -12.62 9.20
CA LYS A 122 1.65 -13.66 9.60
C LYS A 122 3.01 -13.42 8.95
N GLY A 123 4.02 -14.16 9.37
CA GLY A 123 5.35 -14.15 8.76
C GLY A 123 5.36 -14.57 7.27
N PRO A 124 6.53 -14.45 6.61
CA PRO A 124 6.74 -14.84 5.22
C PRO A 124 6.94 -16.36 5.03
N ASP A 125 7.12 -17.12 6.11
CA ASP A 125 7.50 -18.54 6.04
C ASP A 125 6.42 -19.39 5.36
N GLY A 126 6.83 -20.22 4.41
CA GLY A 126 5.94 -21.11 3.64
C GLY A 126 4.98 -20.40 2.67
N ARG A 127 5.13 -19.09 2.44
CA ARG A 127 4.37 -18.34 1.44
C ARG A 127 4.95 -18.56 0.04
N LEU A 128 4.16 -18.26 -0.98
CA LEU A 128 4.57 -18.14 -2.39
C LEU A 128 4.12 -16.78 -2.91
N TYR A 129 4.74 -16.29 -3.99
CA TYR A 129 4.17 -15.17 -4.75
C TYR A 129 3.02 -15.68 -5.60
N GLU A 130 1.97 -14.88 -5.74
CA GLU A 130 0.87 -15.08 -6.69
C GLU A 130 0.84 -13.98 -7.75
N SER A 131 0.36 -14.31 -8.96
CA SER A 131 0.06 -13.30 -9.99
C SER A 131 -1.17 -13.70 -10.80
N HIS A 132 -1.90 -12.69 -11.27
CA HIS A 132 -3.14 -12.80 -12.02
C HIS A 132 -2.94 -12.45 -13.51
N ARG A 133 -3.85 -12.86 -14.39
CA ARG A 133 -3.80 -12.57 -15.85
C ARG A 133 -5.06 -11.90 -16.35
N GLU A 134 -6.23 -12.31 -15.87
CA GLU A 134 -7.53 -11.72 -16.24
C GLU A 134 -7.88 -10.48 -15.42
N TYR A 135 -7.42 -10.39 -14.17
CA TYR A 135 -7.74 -9.30 -13.25
C TYR A 135 -6.52 -8.48 -12.81
N VAL A 136 -6.79 -7.19 -12.58
CA VAL A 136 -5.99 -6.28 -11.76
C VAL A 136 -6.52 -6.33 -10.33
N ASP A 137 -5.61 -6.34 -9.36
CA ASP A 137 -5.93 -6.37 -7.94
C ASP A 137 -5.89 -4.97 -7.34
N VAL A 138 -7.03 -4.47 -6.87
CA VAL A 138 -7.10 -3.26 -6.04
C VAL A 138 -7.30 -3.68 -4.60
N GLN A 139 -6.20 -3.74 -3.84
CA GLN A 139 -6.19 -4.23 -2.47
C GLN A 139 -6.19 -3.04 -1.49
N PHE A 140 -7.17 -2.99 -0.58
CA PHE A 140 -7.43 -1.86 0.32
C PHE A 140 -7.54 -2.33 1.77
N VAL A 141 -6.75 -1.71 2.66
CA VAL A 141 -6.81 -1.95 4.10
C VAL A 141 -7.80 -0.97 4.73
N LEU A 142 -8.94 -1.48 5.17
CA LEU A 142 -9.99 -0.70 5.81
C LEU A 142 -9.70 -0.47 7.31
N GLU A 143 -9.21 -1.50 8.01
CA GLU A 143 -8.72 -1.45 9.39
C GLU A 143 -7.52 -2.38 9.55
N GLY A 144 -6.62 -2.06 10.49
CA GLY A 144 -5.37 -2.80 10.73
C GLY A 144 -4.21 -2.30 9.87
N SER A 145 -3.15 -3.11 9.77
CA SER A 145 -2.03 -2.87 8.86
C SER A 145 -1.44 -4.16 8.29
N GLU A 146 -0.93 -4.07 7.07
CA GLU A 146 -0.43 -5.19 6.28
C GLU A 146 0.85 -4.79 5.53
N THR A 147 1.77 -5.73 5.34
CA THR A 147 2.81 -5.64 4.30
C THR A 147 2.45 -6.57 3.14
N ILE A 148 2.58 -6.06 1.91
CA ILE A 148 2.53 -6.85 0.68
C ILE A 148 3.92 -6.80 0.05
N ARG A 149 4.55 -7.94 -0.18
CA ARG A 149 5.82 -8.01 -0.91
C ARG A 149 5.52 -8.10 -2.41
N VAL A 150 6.10 -7.23 -3.23
CA VAL A 150 5.84 -7.16 -4.68
C VAL A 150 7.12 -7.28 -5.49
N VAL A 151 7.08 -8.03 -6.59
CA VAL A 151 8.18 -8.24 -7.54
C VAL A 151 7.63 -8.32 -8.96
N ASP A 152 8.49 -8.10 -9.96
CA ASP A 152 8.10 -8.34 -11.36
C ASP A 152 8.09 -9.84 -11.65
N VAL A 153 7.02 -10.34 -12.26
CA VAL A 153 6.84 -11.78 -12.55
C VAL A 153 7.88 -12.34 -13.52
N GLY A 154 8.48 -11.50 -14.36
CA GLY A 154 9.37 -11.89 -15.47
C GLY A 154 10.74 -12.45 -15.06
N GLY A 155 10.98 -12.70 -13.78
CA GLY A 155 12.21 -13.32 -13.26
C GLY A 155 11.98 -14.38 -12.18
N LEU A 156 10.75 -14.88 -12.02
CA LEU A 156 10.40 -15.85 -10.97
C LEU A 156 10.37 -17.30 -11.48
N THR A 157 10.74 -18.24 -10.62
CA THR A 157 10.53 -19.67 -10.83
C THR A 157 9.07 -20.02 -10.55
N VAL A 158 8.41 -20.67 -11.51
CA VAL A 158 7.04 -21.16 -11.33
C VAL A 158 7.05 -22.35 -10.35
N ALA A 159 6.31 -22.21 -9.26
CA ALA A 159 6.07 -23.26 -8.26
C ALA A 159 4.73 -23.98 -8.51
N THR A 160 3.75 -23.30 -9.12
CA THR A 160 2.51 -23.89 -9.62
C THR A 160 2.08 -23.15 -10.88
N GLU A 161 1.86 -23.91 -11.95
CA GLU A 161 1.41 -23.38 -13.24
C GLU A 161 0.08 -22.64 -13.14
N TYR A 162 -0.16 -21.74 -14.09
CA TYR A 162 -1.36 -20.92 -14.14
C TYR A 162 -2.63 -21.76 -14.26
N ASN A 163 -3.56 -21.59 -13.31
CA ASN A 163 -4.89 -22.15 -13.36
C ASN A 163 -5.92 -21.06 -13.77
N PRO A 164 -6.68 -21.26 -14.87
CA PRO A 164 -7.69 -20.29 -15.31
C PRO A 164 -8.94 -20.24 -14.40
N GLU A 165 -9.23 -21.28 -13.60
CA GLU A 165 -10.42 -21.31 -12.75
C GLU A 165 -10.33 -20.34 -11.56
N ASN A 166 -9.12 -19.99 -11.14
CA ASN A 166 -8.85 -19.06 -10.03
C ASN A 166 -7.99 -17.85 -10.44
N ASP A 167 -7.74 -17.68 -11.75
CA ASP A 167 -6.83 -16.68 -12.34
C ASP A 167 -5.48 -16.56 -11.61
N ALA A 168 -4.84 -17.67 -11.23
CA ALA A 168 -3.61 -17.63 -10.43
C ALA A 168 -2.50 -18.55 -10.93
N ALA A 169 -1.27 -18.04 -10.91
CA ALA A 169 -0.03 -18.81 -10.94
C ALA A 169 0.75 -18.54 -9.65
N LEU A 170 1.47 -19.55 -9.14
CA LEU A 170 2.28 -19.44 -7.92
C LEU A 170 3.77 -19.59 -8.21
N TYR A 171 4.59 -18.86 -7.46
CA TYR A 171 6.02 -18.75 -7.70
C TYR A 171 6.84 -18.80 -6.41
N ASP A 172 8.07 -19.33 -6.50
CA ASP A 172 9.01 -19.39 -5.38
C ASP A 172 9.35 -18.00 -4.82
N LEU A 173 9.67 -17.94 -3.52
CA LEU A 173 10.06 -16.70 -2.86
C LEU A 173 11.43 -16.20 -3.34
N ALA A 174 11.42 -15.20 -4.23
CA ALA A 174 12.54 -14.32 -4.51
C ALA A 174 12.54 -13.04 -3.63
N GLY A 175 13.60 -12.23 -3.75
CA GLY A 175 13.62 -10.87 -3.21
C GLY A 175 12.57 -9.98 -3.87
N GLY A 176 12.08 -8.95 -3.16
CA GLY A 176 10.99 -8.09 -3.62
C GLY A 176 11.05 -6.70 -2.98
N THR A 177 9.98 -5.93 -3.17
CA THR A 177 9.76 -4.63 -2.52
C THR A 177 8.60 -4.75 -1.53
N ASP A 178 8.86 -4.47 -0.25
CA ASP A 178 7.83 -4.53 0.78
C ASP A 178 7.01 -3.22 0.79
N VAL A 179 5.74 -3.34 0.45
CA VAL A 179 4.74 -2.26 0.40
C VAL A 179 3.92 -2.34 1.68
N LYS A 180 4.10 -1.38 2.58
CA LYS A 180 3.31 -1.27 3.81
C LYS A 180 2.01 -0.54 3.53
N LEU A 181 0.88 -1.10 3.93
CA LEU A 181 -0.45 -0.52 3.89
C LEU A 181 -0.97 -0.34 5.31
N GLU A 182 -1.33 0.89 5.66
CA GLU A 182 -2.03 1.21 6.90
C GLU A 182 -3.53 1.37 6.62
N SER A 183 -4.34 1.50 7.67
CA SER A 183 -5.78 1.75 7.53
C SER A 183 -6.05 3.00 6.68
N GLY A 184 -6.79 2.85 5.58
CA GLY A 184 -7.06 3.89 4.59
C GLY A 184 -6.12 3.91 3.38
N ASP A 185 -5.13 3.02 3.30
CA ASP A 185 -4.27 2.81 2.12
C ASP A 185 -4.86 1.77 1.16
N PHE A 186 -4.69 2.01 -0.15
CA PHE A 186 -4.86 1.00 -1.19
C PHE A 186 -3.59 0.81 -2.03
N VAL A 187 -3.51 -0.34 -2.69
CA VAL A 187 -2.55 -0.65 -3.74
C VAL A 187 -3.28 -1.18 -4.98
N VAL A 188 -2.76 -0.86 -6.17
CA VAL A 188 -3.16 -1.47 -7.45
C VAL A 188 -1.99 -2.30 -7.97
N LEU A 189 -2.25 -3.59 -8.17
CA LEU A 189 -1.30 -4.61 -8.60
C LEU A 189 -1.77 -5.15 -9.96
N PHE A 190 -0.97 -4.98 -10.99
CA PHE A 190 -1.30 -5.41 -12.35
C PHE A 190 -0.82 -6.85 -12.61
N PRO A 191 -1.21 -7.51 -13.73
CA PRO A 191 -0.79 -8.87 -14.07
C PRO A 191 0.73 -9.19 -14.06
N HIS A 192 1.60 -8.18 -14.03
CA HIS A 192 3.05 -8.34 -13.94
C HIS A 192 3.62 -8.13 -12.52
N ASP A 193 2.81 -7.60 -11.60
CA ASP A 193 3.14 -7.38 -10.19
C ASP A 193 2.82 -8.66 -9.37
N ALA A 194 3.71 -9.65 -9.45
CA ALA A 194 3.65 -10.83 -8.61
C ALA A 194 3.81 -10.42 -7.13
N HIS A 195 2.95 -10.92 -6.24
CA HIS A 195 2.87 -10.42 -4.87
C HIS A 195 2.66 -11.50 -3.80
N VAL A 196 3.07 -11.20 -2.57
CA VAL A 196 2.78 -11.98 -1.36
C VAL A 196 2.00 -11.08 -0.39
N PRO A 197 0.69 -11.28 -0.22
CA PRO A 197 -0.11 -10.50 0.72
C PRO A 197 -0.02 -11.03 2.16
N GLN A 198 -0.74 -10.36 3.07
CA GLN A 198 -0.95 -10.73 4.48
C GLN A 198 0.31 -10.82 5.35
N LEU A 199 1.43 -10.22 4.92
CA LEU A 199 2.65 -10.24 5.70
C LEU A 199 2.53 -9.26 6.88
N MET A 200 3.01 -9.69 8.05
CA MET A 200 3.09 -8.81 9.22
C MET A 200 4.22 -7.78 9.06
N SER A 201 4.00 -6.53 9.50
CA SER A 201 4.98 -5.45 9.39
C SER A 201 6.12 -5.54 10.42
N SER A 202 5.79 -5.95 11.64
CA SER A 202 6.71 -6.13 12.78
C SER A 202 6.15 -7.13 13.79
N GLU A 203 4.84 -7.05 14.01
CA GLU A 203 4.04 -7.98 14.82
C GLU A 203 2.74 -8.32 14.08
N PRO A 204 2.09 -9.46 14.38
CA PRO A 204 0.78 -9.80 13.84
C PRO A 204 -0.26 -8.71 14.14
N SER A 205 -1.09 -8.40 13.15
CA SER A 205 -2.16 -7.41 13.23
C SER A 205 -3.45 -8.00 12.63
N ASP A 206 -4.59 -7.77 13.28
CA ASP A 206 -5.90 -8.10 12.72
C ASP A 206 -6.28 -7.06 11.66
N VAL A 207 -6.62 -7.55 10.47
CA VAL A 207 -6.85 -6.73 9.27
C VAL A 207 -8.26 -6.96 8.74
N LYS A 208 -8.95 -5.86 8.42
CA LYS A 208 -10.12 -5.84 7.55
C LYS A 208 -9.69 -5.36 6.18
N LYS A 209 -9.78 -6.22 5.16
CA LYS A 209 -9.30 -5.93 3.81
C LYS A 209 -10.39 -6.12 2.77
N ILE A 210 -10.36 -5.27 1.75
CA ILE A 210 -11.14 -5.42 0.52
C ILE A 210 -10.15 -5.69 -0.61
N VAL A 211 -10.36 -6.76 -1.37
CA VAL A 211 -9.69 -7.01 -2.64
C VAL A 211 -10.71 -6.84 -3.74
N VAL A 212 -10.64 -5.75 -4.51
CA VAL A 212 -11.47 -5.57 -5.69
C VAL A 212 -10.72 -6.13 -6.90
N LYS A 213 -11.27 -7.18 -7.50
CA LYS A 213 -10.80 -7.75 -8.75
C LYS A 213 -11.39 -6.93 -9.90
N VAL A 214 -10.55 -6.42 -10.79
CA VAL A 214 -10.94 -5.53 -11.89
C VAL A 214 -10.47 -6.15 -13.21
N ARG A 215 -11.40 -6.61 -14.06
CA ARG A 215 -11.03 -7.29 -15.30
C ARG A 215 -10.23 -6.36 -16.22
N VAL A 216 -9.15 -6.88 -16.80
CA VAL A 216 -8.27 -6.20 -17.77
C VAL A 216 -9.02 -5.79 -19.04
#